data_AF-A0ABD1G4G3-F1
#
_entry.id   AF-A0ABD1G4G3-F1
#
_cell.length_a   1.000
_cell.length_b   1.000
_cell.length_c   1.000
_cell.angle_alpha   90.00
_cell.angle_beta   90.00
_cell.angle_gamma   90.00
#
_symmetry.space_group_name_H-M   'P 1'
#
loop_
_entity.id
_entity.type
_entity.pdbx_description
1 polymer ?
#
loop_
_entity_poly.entity_id
_entity_poly.type
_entity_poly.pdbx_seq_one_letter_code
_entity_poly.pdbx_strand_id
1 'polypeptide(L)'
;MSSSSPSTAAVKVVAEYAKSGRSSCKKCSKSIAASALRFGLVSKDPRGFDMTKWHHLNCFPLGASGFASSVEAITGFSSLKGSDQEVVKKLLSEGAQAVEVSKIDEDDDKPNQVKSKKPKLLTSEEGTKLQLEIAVSASDIKEKYKDAALLPKWKAFRTVIFLERDDGLHDSSKIAAFDFDGCLAKTSVKRVGADAWSLMYPSIPEKLQNLYSDGYKLVIFTNESNIERWKNKRQAAVDSKIGRLNSFIELVKVPIQVFIACGVSSGQPEDLFRKPKPGMWKIMEKEFNSGLPIDMDQSFYVGDAAGRQGDHSDADKKFAQAVGLKFYVPEDYFVTD
;
A
#
# COMPACT_ATOMS: atom_id res chain seq x y z
N MET A 1 -33.66 5.76 48.29
CA MET A 1 -33.81 6.24 46.90
C MET A 1 -32.80 5.49 46.06
N SER A 2 -33.31 4.62 45.18
CA SER A 2 -32.53 3.69 44.36
C SER A 2 -31.71 4.46 43.33
N SER A 3 -30.39 4.34 43.38
CA SER A 3 -29.47 4.85 42.36
C SER A 3 -29.48 3.90 41.16
N SER A 4 -30.22 4.25 40.12
CA SER A 4 -30.26 3.55 38.84
C SER A 4 -28.91 3.64 38.13
N SER A 5 -28.29 2.47 37.90
CA SER A 5 -27.15 2.31 36.97
C SER A 5 -27.52 2.85 35.57
N PRO A 6 -26.59 3.49 34.84
CA PRO A 6 -26.88 3.95 33.49
C PRO A 6 -27.09 2.73 32.58
N SER A 7 -28.32 2.55 32.14
CA SER A 7 -28.72 1.58 31.12
C SER A 7 -27.88 1.79 29.87
N THR A 8 -27.06 0.81 29.51
CA THR A 8 -26.38 0.72 28.23
C THR A 8 -27.43 0.68 27.13
N ALA A 9 -27.64 1.81 26.46
CA ALA A 9 -28.57 1.91 25.35
C ALA A 9 -28.22 0.87 24.28
N ALA A 10 -29.13 -0.06 24.01
CA ALA A 10 -28.95 -1.11 23.02
C ALA A 10 -28.67 -0.49 21.64
N VAL A 11 -27.50 -0.75 21.09
CA VAL A 11 -27.09 -0.23 19.79
C VAL A 11 -27.80 -1.03 18.71
N LYS A 12 -28.66 -0.37 17.92
CA LYS A 12 -29.40 -1.03 16.84
C LYS A 12 -28.56 -1.09 15.57
N VAL A 13 -28.37 -2.30 15.04
CA VAL A 13 -27.67 -2.53 13.77
C VAL A 13 -28.67 -2.65 12.62
N VAL A 14 -28.40 -1.96 11.51
CA VAL A 14 -29.20 -2.02 10.29
C VAL A 14 -28.33 -2.39 9.10
N ALA A 15 -28.87 -3.15 8.15
CA ALA A 15 -28.24 -3.47 6.88
C ALA A 15 -29.19 -3.13 5.73
N GLU A 16 -28.69 -2.41 4.73
CA GLU A 16 -29.46 -2.07 3.52
C GLU A 16 -28.54 -1.78 2.34
N TYR A 17 -29.12 -1.75 1.14
CA TYR A 17 -28.45 -1.17 -0.04
C TYR A 17 -28.58 0.35 -0.01
N ALA A 18 -27.46 1.04 -0.24
CA ALA A 18 -27.42 2.50 -0.19
C ALA A 18 -28.37 3.12 -1.23
N LYS A 19 -29.40 3.86 -0.78
CA LYS A 19 -30.36 4.52 -1.68
C LYS A 19 -29.73 5.56 -2.61
N SER A 20 -28.57 6.12 -2.24
CA SER A 20 -27.80 7.06 -3.04
C SER A 20 -26.33 7.06 -2.62
N GLY A 21 -25.45 7.65 -3.44
CA GLY A 21 -24.01 7.77 -3.17
C GLY A 21 -23.61 8.82 -2.13
N ARG A 22 -24.57 9.40 -1.41
CA ARG A 22 -24.35 10.57 -0.52
C ARG A 22 -23.82 10.22 0.87
N SER A 23 -23.89 8.95 1.29
CA SER A 23 -23.36 8.53 2.59
C SER A 23 -21.85 8.26 2.52
N SER A 24 -21.13 8.61 3.57
CA SER A 24 -19.73 8.26 3.78
C SER A 24 -19.57 7.21 4.88
N CYS A 25 -18.61 6.31 4.70
CA CYS A 25 -18.26 5.28 5.67
C CYS A 25 -17.52 5.90 6.86
N LYS A 26 -17.93 5.60 8.09
CA LYS A 26 -17.33 6.17 9.30
C LYS A 26 -15.97 5.58 9.68
N LYS A 27 -15.58 4.42 9.14
CA LYS A 27 -14.25 3.83 9.36
C LYS A 27 -13.20 4.36 8.39
N CYS A 28 -13.52 4.43 7.09
CA CYS A 28 -12.53 4.78 6.06
C CYS A 28 -12.76 6.14 5.40
N SER A 29 -13.80 6.87 5.80
CA SER A 29 -14.19 8.19 5.30
C SER A 29 -14.53 8.29 3.80
N LYS A 30 -14.45 7.17 3.05
CA LYS A 30 -14.82 7.11 1.63
C LYS A 30 -16.34 7.10 1.44
N SER A 31 -16.82 7.57 0.29
CA SER A 31 -18.23 7.47 -0.09
C SER A 31 -18.67 6.01 -0.24
N ILE A 32 -19.93 5.75 0.07
CA ILE A 32 -20.60 4.47 -0.15
C ILE A 32 -21.46 4.67 -1.40
N ALA A 33 -21.14 3.94 -2.47
CA ALA A 33 -21.83 4.07 -3.75
C ALA A 33 -23.32 3.72 -3.65
N ALA A 34 -24.14 4.31 -4.53
CA ALA A 34 -25.54 3.92 -4.64
C ALA A 34 -25.66 2.42 -4.95
N SER A 35 -26.67 1.77 -4.37
CA SER A 35 -26.93 0.33 -4.45
C SER A 35 -25.85 -0.57 -3.82
N ALA A 36 -24.80 -0.01 -3.18
CA ALA A 36 -23.83 -0.81 -2.44
C ALA A 36 -24.39 -1.24 -1.08
N LEU A 37 -24.12 -2.47 -0.65
CA LEU A 37 -24.46 -2.95 0.68
C LEU A 37 -23.70 -2.16 1.76
N ARG A 38 -24.44 -1.67 2.76
CA ARG A 38 -23.88 -0.92 3.88
C ARG A 38 -24.52 -1.32 5.20
N PHE A 39 -23.76 -1.15 6.27
CA PHE A 39 -24.19 -1.39 7.64
C PHE A 39 -24.24 -0.08 8.42
N GLY A 40 -25.26 0.08 9.25
CA GLY A 40 -25.48 1.27 10.05
C GLY A 40 -25.57 0.95 11.53
N LEU A 41 -24.84 1.70 12.38
CA LEU A 41 -25.14 1.79 13.81
C LEU A 41 -26.13 2.93 14.02
N VAL A 42 -27.33 2.62 14.50
CA VAL A 42 -28.36 3.62 14.80
C VAL A 42 -28.25 4.00 16.27
N SER A 43 -28.13 5.29 16.52
CA SER A 43 -28.13 5.91 17.85
C SER A 43 -29.07 7.10 17.84
N LYS A 44 -29.67 7.45 18.98
CA LYS A 44 -30.46 8.68 19.09
C LYS A 44 -29.54 9.87 19.35
N ASP A 45 -29.79 10.98 18.67
CA ASP A 45 -29.18 12.27 19.00
C ASP A 45 -29.80 12.85 20.30
N PRO A 46 -29.22 13.89 20.92
CA PRO A 46 -29.76 14.50 22.14
C PRO A 46 -31.18 15.07 22.01
N ARG A 47 -31.71 15.22 20.79
CA ARG A 47 -33.08 15.67 20.49
C ARG A 47 -34.03 14.49 20.23
N GLY A 48 -33.54 13.25 20.32
CA GLY A 48 -34.31 12.02 20.18
C GLY A 48 -34.42 11.49 18.75
N PHE A 49 -33.75 12.10 17.76
CA PHE A 49 -33.80 11.65 16.36
C PHE A 49 -32.76 10.56 16.07
N ASP A 50 -33.13 9.61 15.21
CA ASP A 50 -32.22 8.54 14.80
C ASP A 50 -31.09 9.08 13.92
N MET A 51 -29.86 8.87 14.36
CA MET A 51 -28.64 9.13 13.61
C MET A 51 -27.94 7.82 13.30
N THR A 52 -27.82 7.51 12.00
CA THR A 52 -27.17 6.30 11.52
C THR A 52 -25.73 6.55 11.10
N LYS A 53 -24.78 5.86 11.74
CA LYS A 53 -23.38 5.82 11.35
C LYS A 53 -23.15 4.69 10.34
N TRP A 54 -23.06 5.05 9.06
CA TRP A 54 -22.90 4.11 7.95
C TRP A 54 -21.46 3.62 7.77
N HIS A 55 -21.31 2.37 7.34
CA HIS A 55 -20.05 1.71 7.04
C HIS A 55 -20.20 0.83 5.79
N HIS A 56 -19.12 0.65 5.01
CA HIS A 56 -19.05 -0.43 4.03
C HIS A 56 -19.12 -1.80 4.73
N LEU A 57 -19.55 -2.84 4.03
CA LEU A 57 -19.55 -4.24 4.50
C LEU A 57 -18.25 -4.61 5.24
N ASN A 58 -17.09 -4.48 4.59
CA ASN A 58 -15.78 -4.85 5.17
C ASN A 58 -15.25 -3.81 6.18
N CYS A 59 -15.94 -2.68 6.33
CA CYS A 59 -15.58 -1.64 7.28
C CYS A 59 -16.39 -1.72 8.56
N PHE A 60 -17.49 -2.46 8.58
CA PHE A 60 -18.29 -2.65 9.77
C PHE A 60 -17.61 -3.67 10.69
N PRO A 61 -17.52 -3.42 12.01
CA PRO A 61 -16.92 -4.36 12.95
C PRO A 61 -17.89 -5.54 13.23
N LEU A 62 -18.12 -6.38 12.22
CA LEU A 62 -18.85 -7.64 12.37
C LEU A 62 -18.04 -8.55 13.29
N GLY A 63 -18.64 -9.01 14.39
CA GLY A 63 -18.07 -9.99 15.33
C GLY A 63 -17.05 -9.48 16.36
N ALA A 64 -16.32 -8.39 16.10
CA ALA A 64 -15.22 -7.94 16.99
C ALA A 64 -15.65 -7.07 18.19
N SER A 65 -16.94 -6.79 18.34
CA SER A 65 -17.48 -5.91 19.39
C SER A 65 -18.98 -6.11 19.41
N GLY A 66 -19.57 -6.35 20.60
CA GLY A 66 -20.94 -6.83 20.84
C GLY A 66 -22.10 -5.97 20.33
N PHE A 67 -22.09 -5.59 19.05
CA PHE A 67 -23.10 -4.80 18.36
C PHE A 67 -24.14 -5.67 17.65
N ALA A 68 -23.79 -6.89 17.21
CA ALA A 68 -24.76 -7.89 16.72
C ALA A 68 -24.23 -9.30 17.02
N SER A 69 -24.96 -10.05 17.84
CA SER A 69 -24.63 -11.44 18.23
C SER A 69 -25.20 -12.49 17.28
N SER A 70 -26.14 -12.12 16.40
CA SER A 70 -26.73 -13.02 15.41
C SER A 70 -27.25 -12.22 14.19
N VAL A 71 -27.50 -12.89 13.06
CA VAL A 71 -28.05 -12.24 11.86
C VAL A 71 -29.47 -11.71 12.08
N GLU A 72 -30.22 -12.33 12.99
CA GLU A 72 -31.58 -11.93 13.38
C GLU A 72 -31.58 -10.59 14.13
N ALA A 73 -30.48 -10.21 14.76
CA ALA A 73 -30.32 -8.90 15.41
C ALA A 73 -30.09 -7.75 14.41
N ILE A 74 -29.88 -8.06 13.13
CA ILE A 74 -29.60 -7.07 12.08
C ILE A 74 -30.90 -6.71 11.36
N THR A 75 -31.40 -5.49 11.61
CA THR A 75 -32.60 -5.00 10.94
C THR A 75 -32.34 -4.86 9.43
N GLY A 76 -33.21 -5.44 8.59
CA GLY A 76 -33.10 -5.38 7.13
C GLY A 76 -32.32 -6.53 6.49
N PHE A 77 -31.81 -7.49 7.28
CA PHE A 77 -31.06 -8.64 6.78
C PHE A 77 -31.87 -9.52 5.82
N SER A 78 -33.14 -9.82 6.13
CA SER A 78 -34.01 -10.65 5.29
C SER A 78 -34.32 -10.02 3.92
N SER A 79 -34.15 -8.70 3.78
CA SER A 79 -34.35 -7.97 2.52
C SER A 79 -33.10 -7.90 1.64
N LEU A 80 -31.97 -8.45 2.09
CA LEU A 80 -30.75 -8.54 1.29
C LEU A 80 -30.84 -9.65 0.24
N LYS A 81 -30.06 -9.54 -0.86
CA LYS A 81 -29.92 -10.62 -1.85
C LYS A 81 -29.31 -11.87 -1.19
N GLY A 82 -29.71 -13.06 -1.64
CA GLY A 82 -29.25 -14.33 -1.06
C GLY A 82 -27.72 -14.46 -0.99
N SER A 83 -27.00 -14.06 -2.04
CA SER A 83 -25.53 -14.04 -2.05
C SER A 83 -24.93 -13.14 -0.96
N ASP A 84 -25.55 -12.00 -0.69
CA ASP A 84 -25.08 -11.06 0.33
C ASP A 84 -25.45 -11.53 1.74
N GLN A 85 -26.58 -12.23 1.89
CA GLN A 85 -26.94 -12.89 3.16
C GLN A 85 -25.90 -13.95 3.56
N GLU A 86 -25.41 -14.73 2.61
CA GLU A 86 -24.36 -15.74 2.83
C GLU A 86 -23.03 -15.11 3.26
N VAL A 87 -22.62 -14.02 2.60
CA VAL A 87 -21.40 -13.28 2.95
C VAL A 87 -21.48 -12.74 4.38
N VAL A 88 -22.63 -12.16 4.76
CA VAL A 88 -22.83 -11.62 6.12
C VAL A 88 -22.87 -12.73 7.18
N LYS A 89 -23.52 -13.87 6.89
CA LYS A 89 -23.49 -15.05 7.77
C LYS A 89 -22.06 -15.55 8.00
N LYS A 90 -21.29 -15.67 6.93
CA LYS A 90 -19.88 -16.10 6.98
C LYS A 90 -19.04 -15.16 7.87
N LEU A 91 -19.15 -13.85 7.64
CA LEU A 91 -18.40 -12.85 8.42
C LEU A 91 -18.76 -12.84 9.91
N LEU A 92 -20.00 -13.13 10.28
CA LEU A 92 -20.39 -13.27 11.69
C LEU A 92 -19.87 -14.56 12.32
N SER A 93 -19.86 -15.68 11.58
CA SER A 93 -19.30 -16.95 12.07
C SER A 93 -17.79 -16.91 12.26
N GLU A 94 -17.06 -16.21 11.38
CA GLU A 94 -15.60 -16.05 11.47
C GLU A 94 -15.20 -15.14 12.66
N GLY A 95 -16.06 -14.20 13.06
CA GLY A 95 -15.85 -13.35 14.23
C GLY A 95 -16.11 -14.02 15.58
N ALA A 96 -16.95 -15.05 15.62
CA ALA A 96 -17.29 -15.77 16.86
C ALA A 96 -16.19 -16.75 17.31
N GLN A 97 -15.41 -17.30 16.38
CA GLN A 97 -14.35 -18.28 16.70
C GLN A 97 -13.09 -17.66 17.33
N ALA A 98 -12.99 -16.33 17.41
CA ALA A 98 -11.85 -15.65 18.00
C ALA A 98 -11.93 -15.46 19.53
N VAL A 99 -13.03 -15.88 20.18
CA VAL A 99 -13.34 -15.49 21.58
C VAL A 99 -13.22 -16.65 22.59
N GLU A 100 -13.23 -17.91 22.18
CA GLU A 100 -13.21 -19.06 23.12
C GLU A 100 -11.85 -19.77 23.24
N VAL A 101 -10.77 -19.08 23.65
CA VAL A 101 -9.66 -19.76 24.37
C VAL A 101 -8.98 -18.77 25.33
N SER A 102 -9.50 -18.63 26.56
CA SER A 102 -8.72 -18.11 27.69
C SER A 102 -9.38 -18.46 29.03
N LYS A 103 -8.97 -19.58 29.64
CA LYS A 103 -8.89 -19.75 31.11
C LYS A 103 -7.70 -20.67 31.44
N ILE A 104 -6.96 -20.24 32.45
CA ILE A 104 -5.68 -20.75 32.98
C ILE A 104 -5.95 -21.90 33.98
N ASP A 105 -5.01 -22.83 34.16
CA ASP A 105 -4.37 -23.15 35.46
C ASP A 105 -3.27 -24.22 35.32
N GLU A 106 -2.40 -24.24 36.33
CA GLU A 106 -0.96 -24.51 36.33
C GLU A 106 -0.51 -25.98 36.52
N ASP A 107 0.75 -26.18 36.13
CA ASP A 107 1.84 -26.98 36.72
C ASP A 107 2.09 -28.48 36.44
N ASP A 108 3.41 -28.70 36.30
CA ASP A 108 4.26 -29.86 36.56
C ASP A 108 4.83 -30.75 35.42
N ASP A 109 6.16 -30.80 35.50
CA ASP A 109 7.23 -31.71 35.07
C ASP A 109 7.58 -32.06 33.59
N LYS A 110 8.91 -32.08 33.38
CA LYS A 110 9.74 -32.25 32.16
C LYS A 110 9.69 -33.67 31.53
N PRO A 111 10.46 -33.97 30.45
CA PRO A 111 10.78 -33.22 29.23
C PRO A 111 10.64 -34.09 27.95
N ASN A 112 10.22 -33.55 26.80
CA ASN A 112 10.79 -33.95 25.49
C ASN A 112 10.35 -33.09 24.29
N GLN A 113 11.36 -32.63 23.55
CA GLN A 113 11.42 -32.33 22.10
C GLN A 113 10.13 -31.88 21.36
N VAL A 114 10.00 -30.58 21.08
CA VAL A 114 9.23 -30.10 19.92
C VAL A 114 9.89 -28.89 19.24
N LYS A 115 9.89 -28.95 17.91
CA LYS A 115 10.50 -28.10 16.90
C LYS A 115 9.98 -26.65 16.92
N SER A 116 10.91 -25.70 16.84
CA SER A 116 10.69 -24.28 16.60
C SER A 116 10.00 -24.04 15.25
N LYS A 117 8.85 -23.35 15.21
CA LYS A 117 8.22 -22.86 13.96
C LYS A 117 8.53 -21.37 13.75
N LYS A 118 9.31 -21.11 12.69
CA LYS A 118 9.65 -19.81 12.09
C LYS A 118 8.40 -19.06 11.54
N PRO A 119 8.48 -17.73 11.32
CA PRO A 119 7.46 -16.97 10.59
C PRO A 119 7.35 -17.48 9.13
N LYS A 120 6.12 -17.53 8.59
CA LYS A 120 5.82 -18.00 7.23
C LYS A 120 6.48 -17.10 6.18
N LEU A 121 7.56 -17.63 5.61
CA LEU A 121 8.11 -17.28 4.30
C LEU A 121 7.01 -17.43 3.24
N LEU A 122 6.96 -16.52 2.25
CA LEU A 122 6.13 -16.64 1.05
C LEU A 122 6.36 -18.02 0.43
N THR A 123 5.29 -18.77 0.19
CA THR A 123 5.39 -20.11 -0.39
C THR A 123 5.92 -20.03 -1.82
N SER A 124 6.72 -21.03 -2.20
CA SER A 124 7.31 -21.15 -3.54
C SER A 124 6.27 -21.06 -4.66
N GLU A 125 5.01 -21.42 -4.42
CA GLU A 125 3.94 -21.40 -5.42
C GLU A 125 3.42 -19.99 -5.75
N GLU A 126 3.24 -19.10 -4.77
CA GLU A 126 2.83 -17.70 -5.02
C GLU A 126 3.97 -16.88 -5.64
N GLY A 127 5.21 -17.18 -5.24
CA GLY A 127 6.42 -16.67 -5.88
C GLY A 127 6.47 -17.03 -7.36
N THR A 128 6.34 -18.33 -7.67
CA THR A 128 6.38 -18.87 -9.04
C THR A 128 5.22 -18.36 -9.91
N LYS A 129 4.01 -18.23 -9.34
CA LYS A 129 2.85 -17.70 -10.08
C LYS A 129 2.99 -16.23 -10.46
N LEU A 130 3.44 -15.37 -9.53
CA LEU A 130 3.77 -13.98 -9.87
C LEU A 130 4.98 -13.86 -10.82
N GLN A 131 5.95 -14.77 -10.73
CA GLN A 131 7.12 -14.81 -11.62
C GLN A 131 6.74 -15.09 -13.07
N LEU A 132 5.80 -16.01 -13.31
CA LEU A 132 5.25 -16.30 -14.64
C LEU A 132 4.43 -15.11 -15.20
N GLU A 133 3.77 -14.34 -14.33
CA GLU A 133 2.97 -13.19 -14.75
C GLU A 133 3.82 -11.97 -15.16
N ILE A 134 5.06 -11.80 -14.66
CA ILE A 134 5.92 -10.62 -14.92
C ILE A 134 7.12 -11.01 -15.80
N ALA A 135 6.90 -11.76 -16.88
CA ALA A 135 7.91 -11.90 -17.93
C ALA A 135 7.93 -10.63 -18.80
N VAL A 136 9.10 -10.01 -18.94
CA VAL A 136 9.28 -8.87 -19.85
C VAL A 136 9.83 -9.41 -21.18
N SER A 137 9.09 -9.21 -22.26
CA SER A 137 9.64 -9.35 -23.62
C SER A 137 10.06 -7.98 -24.14
N ALA A 138 11.10 -7.92 -24.97
CA ALA A 138 11.50 -6.69 -25.66
C ALA A 138 10.33 -6.07 -26.47
N SER A 139 9.42 -6.90 -26.99
CA SER A 139 8.21 -6.46 -27.70
C SER A 139 7.18 -5.75 -26.83
N ASP A 140 7.23 -5.95 -25.51
CA ASP A 140 6.29 -5.35 -24.55
C ASP A 140 6.76 -3.98 -24.03
N ILE A 141 8.02 -3.63 -24.31
CA ILE A 141 8.62 -2.36 -23.96
C ILE A 141 8.21 -1.31 -24.99
N LYS A 142 7.74 -0.17 -24.51
CA LYS A 142 7.18 0.90 -25.35
C LYS A 142 7.88 2.22 -25.10
N GLU A 143 8.04 3.02 -26.16
CA GLU A 143 8.52 4.41 -26.11
C GLU A 143 7.45 5.41 -25.61
N LYS A 144 6.23 4.92 -25.37
CA LYS A 144 5.09 5.72 -24.95
C LYS A 144 4.35 5.02 -23.83
N TYR A 145 3.91 5.79 -22.85
CA TYR A 145 2.94 5.30 -21.87
C TYR A 145 1.53 5.71 -22.30
N LYS A 146 0.81 4.77 -22.90
CA LYS A 146 -0.49 5.02 -23.53
C LYS A 146 -0.36 6.11 -24.62
N ASP A 147 -1.07 7.21 -24.45
CA ASP A 147 -1.07 8.41 -25.29
C ASP A 147 0.03 9.41 -24.96
N ALA A 148 0.79 9.22 -23.87
CA ALA A 148 1.91 10.09 -23.52
C ALA A 148 3.24 9.59 -24.11
N ALA A 149 3.96 10.49 -24.77
CA ALA A 149 5.33 10.27 -25.21
C ALA A 149 6.29 10.32 -24.02
N LEU A 150 7.30 9.44 -24.04
CA LEU A 150 8.37 9.43 -23.04
C LEU A 150 9.63 10.08 -23.63
N LEU A 151 10.44 10.67 -22.75
CA LEU A 151 11.76 11.17 -23.12
C LEU A 151 12.69 10.02 -23.54
N PRO A 152 13.79 10.29 -24.27
CA PRO A 152 14.80 9.28 -24.54
C PRO A 152 15.24 8.55 -23.27
N LYS A 153 15.54 7.24 -23.40
CA LYS A 153 15.83 6.29 -22.31
C LYS A 153 14.64 5.96 -21.39
N TRP A 154 13.57 6.74 -21.36
CA TRP A 154 12.38 6.38 -20.59
C TRP A 154 11.49 5.45 -21.41
N LYS A 155 11.16 4.30 -20.83
CA LYS A 155 10.32 3.27 -21.46
C LYS A 155 9.13 2.94 -20.59
N ALA A 156 8.12 2.33 -21.19
CA ALA A 156 6.95 1.81 -20.50
C ALA A 156 6.84 0.30 -20.69
N PHE A 157 6.49 -0.39 -19.62
CA PHE A 157 6.07 -1.79 -19.63
C PHE A 157 4.82 -1.92 -18.78
N ARG A 158 3.70 -2.33 -19.41
CA ARG A 158 2.38 -2.43 -18.77
C ARG A 158 1.99 -1.12 -18.06
N THR A 159 1.91 -1.13 -16.72
CA THR A 159 1.56 0.02 -15.88
C THR A 159 2.78 0.73 -15.26
N VAL A 160 4.00 0.34 -15.65
CA VAL A 160 5.24 0.92 -15.16
C VAL A 160 5.91 1.74 -16.25
N ILE A 161 6.43 2.91 -15.86
CA ILE A 161 7.42 3.66 -16.63
C ILE A 161 8.76 3.45 -15.93
N PHE A 162 9.84 3.20 -16.66
CA PHE A 162 11.17 3.03 -16.09
C PHE A 162 12.23 3.76 -16.93
N LEU A 163 13.32 4.14 -16.28
CA LEU A 163 14.48 4.73 -16.95
C LEU A 163 15.41 3.59 -17.39
N GLU A 164 15.79 3.52 -18.65
CA GLU A 164 16.78 2.55 -19.11
C GLU A 164 18.14 2.78 -18.45
N ARG A 165 18.94 1.72 -18.44
CA ARG A 165 20.27 1.72 -17.85
C ARG A 165 21.14 2.82 -18.46
N ASP A 166 21.69 3.68 -17.60
CA ASP A 166 22.72 4.63 -17.99
C ASP A 166 24.11 3.97 -18.04
N ASP A 167 24.97 4.52 -18.91
CA ASP A 167 26.39 4.18 -18.97
C ASP A 167 27.03 4.55 -17.63
N GLY A 168 27.28 3.54 -16.78
CA GLY A 168 27.80 3.71 -15.42
C GLY A 168 26.91 3.10 -14.33
N LEU A 169 25.64 2.77 -14.62
CA LEU A 169 24.84 2.04 -13.63
C LEU A 169 25.30 0.56 -13.57
N HIS A 170 25.96 0.18 -12.48
CA HIS A 170 26.45 -1.18 -12.26
C HIS A 170 25.40 -2.05 -11.56
N ASP A 171 25.34 -3.33 -11.95
CA ASP A 171 24.58 -4.32 -11.20
C ASP A 171 25.32 -4.67 -9.92
N SER A 172 24.57 -5.01 -8.88
CA SER A 172 25.15 -5.26 -7.56
C SER A 172 24.31 -6.27 -6.79
N SER A 173 24.97 -7.01 -5.90
CA SER A 173 24.30 -7.78 -4.86
C SER A 173 23.75 -6.87 -3.75
N LYS A 174 24.24 -5.63 -3.61
CA LYS A 174 23.79 -4.67 -2.62
C LYS A 174 22.89 -3.61 -3.25
N ILE A 175 21.63 -3.54 -2.82
CA ILE A 175 20.65 -2.60 -3.34
C ILE A 175 20.26 -1.60 -2.26
N ALA A 176 20.47 -0.31 -2.56
CA ALA A 176 19.92 0.79 -1.77
C ALA A 176 18.74 1.35 -2.55
N ALA A 177 17.52 1.07 -2.08
CA ALA A 177 16.30 1.45 -2.75
C ALA A 177 15.54 2.54 -1.99
N PHE A 178 14.90 3.44 -2.72
CA PHE A 178 14.30 4.65 -2.15
C PHE A 178 12.92 4.92 -2.76
N ASP A 179 11.99 5.44 -1.95
CA ASP A 179 10.89 6.26 -2.48
C ASP A 179 11.44 7.62 -2.96
N PHE A 180 10.61 8.39 -3.68
CA PHE A 180 10.98 9.72 -4.15
C PHE A 180 10.24 10.85 -3.43
N ASP A 181 8.90 10.88 -3.49
CA ASP A 181 8.10 12.03 -3.05
C ASP A 181 7.91 11.98 -1.53
N GLY A 182 8.60 12.87 -0.79
CA GLY A 182 8.62 12.85 0.67
C GLY A 182 9.82 12.09 1.26
N CYS A 183 10.55 11.35 0.43
CA CYS A 183 11.78 10.65 0.84
C CYS A 183 13.05 11.37 0.32
N LEU A 184 13.25 11.41 -0.99
CA LEU A 184 14.41 12.06 -1.62
C LEU A 184 14.13 13.52 -1.99
N ALA A 185 12.89 13.79 -2.40
CA ALA A 185 12.44 15.10 -2.84
C ALA A 185 11.25 15.58 -2.01
N LYS A 186 11.34 16.82 -1.53
CA LYS A 186 10.19 17.53 -0.98
C LYS A 186 9.35 18.05 -2.15
N THR A 187 8.16 17.48 -2.30
CA THR A 187 7.21 17.83 -3.36
C THR A 187 5.89 18.30 -2.75
N SER A 188 5.08 18.99 -3.54
CA SER A 188 3.81 19.55 -3.05
C SER A 188 2.69 19.18 -4.00
N VAL A 189 1.59 18.66 -3.45
CA VAL A 189 0.36 18.44 -4.22
C VAL A 189 -0.25 19.74 -4.76
N LYS A 190 0.16 20.91 -4.24
CA LYS A 190 -0.32 22.24 -4.67
C LYS A 190 0.52 22.86 -5.79
N ARG A 191 1.76 22.40 -6.00
CA ARG A 191 2.66 22.89 -7.05
C ARG A 191 2.98 21.75 -8.00
N VAL A 192 2.65 21.93 -9.28
CA VAL A 192 2.87 20.92 -10.32
C VAL A 192 3.88 21.50 -11.33
N GLY A 193 4.76 20.65 -11.83
CA GLY A 193 5.81 21.05 -12.77
C GLY A 193 7.06 20.18 -12.63
N ALA A 194 7.93 20.21 -13.65
CA ALA A 194 9.21 19.52 -13.63
C ALA A 194 10.15 20.08 -12.53
N ASP A 195 10.06 21.38 -12.26
CA ASP A 195 10.92 22.06 -11.27
C ASP A 195 10.22 22.26 -9.91
N ALA A 196 9.03 21.67 -9.72
CA ALA A 196 8.21 21.86 -8.53
C ALA A 196 8.67 20.97 -7.34
N TRP A 197 9.97 21.01 -7.02
CA TRP A 197 10.58 20.18 -5.99
C TRP A 197 11.81 20.86 -5.36
N SER A 198 12.24 20.32 -4.22
CA SER A 198 13.54 20.61 -3.60
C SER A 198 14.06 19.33 -2.94
N LEU A 199 15.34 19.26 -2.59
CA LEU A 199 15.86 18.17 -1.75
C LEU A 199 15.04 18.04 -0.45
N MET A 200 14.76 16.80 -0.03
CA MET A 200 14.13 16.55 1.26
C MET A 200 15.09 16.85 2.42
N TYR A 201 16.34 16.44 2.29
CA TYR A 201 17.44 16.73 3.21
C TYR A 201 18.70 17.14 2.44
N PRO A 202 19.50 18.09 2.95
CA PRO A 202 20.72 18.55 2.28
C PRO A 202 21.82 17.47 2.19
N SER A 203 21.81 16.48 3.07
CA SER A 203 22.77 15.36 3.13
C SER A 203 22.57 14.29 2.05
N ILE A 204 21.45 14.31 1.33
CA ILE A 204 21.08 13.28 0.34
C ILE A 204 22.15 13.08 -0.74
N PRO A 205 22.66 14.14 -1.42
CA PRO A 205 23.63 13.95 -2.50
C PRO A 205 24.88 13.20 -2.04
N GLU A 206 25.47 13.62 -0.92
CA GLU A 206 26.66 12.98 -0.35
C GLU A 206 26.38 11.53 0.08
N LYS A 207 25.25 11.27 0.75
CA LYS A 207 24.87 9.90 1.16
C LYS A 207 24.69 8.96 -0.03
N LEU A 208 24.05 9.41 -1.11
CA LEU A 208 23.87 8.60 -2.30
C LEU A 208 25.20 8.36 -3.03
N GLN A 209 26.08 9.37 -3.07
CA GLN A 209 27.44 9.23 -3.60
C GLN A 209 28.24 8.19 -2.84
N ASN A 210 28.24 8.26 -1.50
CA ASN A 210 28.95 7.31 -0.64
C ASN A 210 28.41 5.88 -0.83
N LEU A 211 27.09 5.69 -0.83
CA LEU A 211 26.48 4.38 -1.09
C LEU A 211 26.92 3.80 -2.44
N TYR A 212 26.91 4.62 -3.49
CA TYR A 212 27.32 4.17 -4.81
C TYR A 212 28.82 3.81 -4.84
N SER A 213 29.68 4.62 -4.21
CA SER A 213 31.11 4.29 -4.02
C SER A 213 31.33 3.01 -3.20
N ASP A 214 30.47 2.73 -2.24
CA ASP A 214 30.47 1.49 -1.47
C ASP A 214 29.95 0.28 -2.27
N GLY A 215 29.61 0.46 -3.55
CA GLY A 215 29.19 -0.61 -4.45
C GLY A 215 27.71 -0.95 -4.34
N TYR A 216 26.88 -0.06 -3.78
CA TYR A 216 25.43 -0.21 -3.87
C TYR A 216 24.93 0.20 -5.26
N LYS A 217 24.00 -0.59 -5.78
CA LYS A 217 23.13 -0.12 -6.86
C LYS A 217 22.01 0.72 -6.26
N LEU A 218 21.86 1.94 -6.77
CA LEU A 218 20.83 2.86 -6.33
C LEU A 218 19.57 2.68 -7.18
N VAL A 219 18.41 2.54 -6.52
CA VAL A 219 17.13 2.34 -7.21
C VAL A 219 16.04 3.22 -6.60
N ILE A 220 15.24 3.88 -7.43
CA ILE A 220 14.03 4.60 -7.01
C ILE A 220 12.80 3.81 -7.42
N PHE A 221 11.92 3.55 -6.46
CA PHE A 221 10.60 2.96 -6.66
C PHE A 221 9.52 3.96 -6.22
N THR A 222 8.75 4.51 -7.16
CA THR A 222 7.79 5.56 -6.84
C THR A 222 6.41 5.29 -7.42
N ASN A 223 5.35 5.63 -6.67
CA ASN A 223 3.96 5.47 -7.09
C ASN A 223 3.43 6.80 -7.66
N GLU A 224 3.00 6.85 -8.92
CA GLU A 224 2.49 8.08 -9.56
C GLU A 224 1.12 7.86 -10.22
N SER A 225 0.08 7.74 -9.39
CA SER A 225 -1.26 7.42 -9.91
C SER A 225 -1.90 8.52 -10.75
N ASN A 226 -1.39 9.75 -10.69
CA ASN A 226 -1.92 10.87 -11.47
C ASN A 226 -1.70 10.67 -12.97
N ILE A 227 -0.62 9.98 -13.37
CA ILE A 227 -0.38 9.62 -14.77
C ILE A 227 -1.53 8.77 -15.34
N GLU A 228 -2.06 7.85 -14.53
CA GLU A 228 -3.20 7.03 -14.94
C GLU A 228 -4.54 7.77 -14.82
N ARG A 229 -4.73 8.52 -13.73
CA ARG A 229 -5.99 9.22 -13.43
C ARG A 229 -6.27 10.40 -14.36
N TRP A 230 -5.25 11.17 -14.73
CA TRP A 230 -5.43 12.43 -15.46
C TRP A 230 -5.36 12.22 -16.97
N LYS A 231 -6.36 11.55 -17.54
CA LYS A 231 -6.35 11.16 -18.96
C LYS A 231 -6.06 12.33 -19.92
N ASN A 232 -6.73 13.46 -19.73
CA ASN A 232 -6.57 14.65 -20.59
C ASN A 232 -5.31 15.49 -20.27
N LYS A 233 -4.59 15.18 -19.18
CA LYS A 233 -3.36 15.87 -18.76
C LYS A 233 -2.21 14.88 -18.54
N ARG A 234 -2.29 13.71 -19.18
CA ARG A 234 -1.36 12.60 -18.94
C ARG A 234 0.07 12.99 -19.31
N GLN A 235 0.25 13.61 -20.48
CA GLN A 235 1.55 14.10 -20.91
C GLN A 235 2.15 15.06 -19.86
N ALA A 236 1.38 16.04 -19.40
CA ALA A 236 1.84 16.98 -18.38
C ALA A 236 2.18 16.30 -17.03
N ALA A 237 1.45 15.24 -16.65
CA ALA A 237 1.76 14.46 -15.45
C ALA A 237 3.07 13.65 -15.61
N VAL A 238 3.28 13.05 -16.79
CA VAL A 238 4.51 12.34 -17.15
C VAL A 238 5.68 13.32 -17.14
N ASP A 239 5.58 14.45 -17.86
CA ASP A 239 6.63 15.46 -17.95
C ASP A 239 6.99 16.02 -16.57
N SER A 240 5.99 16.27 -15.72
CA SER A 240 6.24 16.75 -14.36
C SER A 240 6.94 15.72 -13.48
N LYS A 241 6.63 14.42 -13.60
CA LYS A 241 7.28 13.38 -12.79
C LYS A 241 8.68 13.08 -13.30
N ILE A 242 8.82 12.85 -14.60
CA ILE A 242 10.11 12.54 -15.24
C ILE A 242 11.07 13.72 -15.11
N GLY A 243 10.60 14.97 -15.32
CA GLY A 243 11.43 16.16 -15.17
C GLY A 243 12.02 16.28 -13.75
N ARG A 244 11.20 16.09 -12.71
CA ARG A 244 11.66 16.07 -11.31
C ARG A 244 12.74 15.01 -11.07
N LEU A 245 12.55 13.81 -11.61
CA LEU A 245 13.49 12.70 -11.46
C LEU A 245 14.81 12.95 -12.20
N ASN A 246 14.76 13.44 -13.45
CA ASN A 246 15.96 13.76 -14.22
C ASN A 246 16.77 14.86 -13.52
N SER A 247 16.15 15.97 -13.14
CA SER A 247 16.85 17.06 -12.43
C SER A 247 17.41 16.61 -11.08
N PHE A 248 16.74 15.67 -10.40
CA PHE A 248 17.28 15.07 -9.18
C PHE A 248 18.54 14.24 -9.45
N ILE A 249 18.51 13.36 -10.46
CA ILE A 249 19.64 12.52 -10.85
C ILE A 249 20.85 13.39 -11.25
N GLU A 250 20.62 14.43 -12.06
CA GLU A 250 21.65 15.40 -12.44
C GLU A 250 22.27 16.10 -11.22
N LEU A 251 21.44 16.45 -10.23
CA LEU A 251 21.89 17.12 -9.01
C LEU A 251 22.76 16.21 -8.14
N VAL A 252 22.38 14.94 -7.95
CA VAL A 252 23.12 14.03 -7.06
C VAL A 252 24.34 13.40 -7.72
N LYS A 253 24.45 13.46 -9.06
CA LYS A 253 25.62 13.04 -9.84
C LYS A 253 26.03 11.58 -9.62
N VAL A 254 25.05 10.71 -9.41
CA VAL A 254 25.22 9.26 -9.39
C VAL A 254 24.18 8.60 -10.27
N PRO A 255 24.51 7.50 -10.95
CA PRO A 255 23.55 6.78 -11.78
C PRO A 255 22.51 6.09 -10.89
N ILE A 256 21.23 6.24 -11.22
CA ILE A 256 20.11 5.70 -10.45
C ILE A 256 19.13 5.01 -11.41
N GLN A 257 18.79 3.77 -11.09
CA GLN A 257 17.71 3.04 -11.79
C GLN A 257 16.35 3.53 -11.28
N VAL A 258 15.41 3.87 -12.16
CA VAL A 258 14.10 4.40 -11.73
C VAL A 258 12.94 3.57 -12.26
N PHE A 259 11.95 3.31 -11.40
CA PHE A 259 10.67 2.71 -11.75
C PHE A 259 9.52 3.52 -11.16
N ILE A 260 8.52 3.81 -12.00
CA ILE A 260 7.34 4.61 -11.69
C ILE A 260 6.10 3.73 -11.92
N ALA A 261 5.45 3.30 -10.84
CA ALA A 261 4.17 2.60 -10.91
C ALA A 261 3.04 3.61 -11.17
N CYS A 262 2.51 3.60 -12.38
CA CYS A 262 1.51 4.57 -12.83
C CYS A 262 0.08 4.14 -12.48
N GLY A 263 -0.19 2.84 -12.31
CA GLY A 263 -1.55 2.38 -12.09
C GLY A 263 -2.13 2.74 -10.72
N VAL A 264 -3.42 2.46 -10.58
CA VAL A 264 -4.25 2.86 -9.44
C VAL A 264 -4.50 1.68 -8.51
N SER A 265 -4.61 1.95 -7.22
CA SER A 265 -5.00 0.96 -6.20
C SER A 265 -6.49 0.63 -6.19
N SER A 266 -7.29 1.29 -7.03
CA SER A 266 -8.74 1.11 -7.12
C SER A 266 -9.13 0.68 -8.52
N GLY A 267 -9.26 -0.62 -8.73
CA GLY A 267 -9.60 -1.27 -9.99
C GLY A 267 -9.36 -2.77 -9.89
N GLN A 268 -10.14 -3.58 -10.61
CA GLN A 268 -9.83 -5.00 -10.82
C GLN A 268 -9.30 -5.16 -12.25
N PRO A 269 -8.14 -5.80 -12.45
CA PRO A 269 -7.22 -6.30 -11.43
C PRO A 269 -6.44 -5.18 -10.71
N GLU A 270 -5.99 -5.44 -9.47
CA GLU A 270 -5.07 -4.55 -8.76
C GLU A 270 -3.73 -4.43 -9.50
N ASP A 271 -3.11 -3.24 -9.49
CA ASP A 271 -1.80 -3.06 -10.10
C ASP A 271 -0.69 -3.73 -9.26
N LEU A 272 -0.09 -4.79 -9.82
CA LEU A 272 0.99 -5.56 -9.21
C LEU A 272 2.28 -4.76 -9.00
N PHE A 273 2.48 -3.68 -9.74
CA PHE A 273 3.67 -2.85 -9.65
C PHE A 273 3.52 -1.71 -8.64
N ARG A 274 2.28 -1.36 -8.27
CA ARG A 274 2.03 -0.29 -7.30
C ARG A 274 2.38 -0.74 -5.88
N LYS A 275 3.28 -0.02 -5.20
CA LYS A 275 3.57 -0.24 -3.77
C LYS A 275 2.25 -0.19 -2.96
N PRO A 276 1.99 -1.16 -2.08
CA PRO A 276 2.96 -2.06 -1.43
C PRO A 276 3.27 -3.37 -2.18
N LYS A 277 2.73 -3.60 -3.38
CA LYS A 277 3.01 -4.83 -4.12
C LYS A 277 4.47 -4.83 -4.62
N PRO A 278 5.15 -6.00 -4.67
CA PRO A 278 6.57 -6.09 -4.98
C PRO A 278 6.89 -6.03 -6.48
N GLY A 279 5.93 -5.74 -7.37
CA GLY A 279 6.11 -5.91 -8.82
C GLY A 279 7.27 -5.10 -9.39
N MET A 280 7.48 -3.85 -8.95
CA MET A 280 8.63 -3.06 -9.38
C MET A 280 9.97 -3.65 -8.91
N TRP A 281 10.04 -4.24 -7.71
CA TRP A 281 11.24 -4.95 -7.25
C TRP A 281 11.52 -6.17 -8.12
N LYS A 282 10.50 -6.99 -8.37
CA LYS A 282 10.63 -8.23 -9.13
C LYS A 282 11.15 -8.01 -10.55
N ILE A 283 10.64 -6.97 -11.24
CA ILE A 283 11.14 -6.62 -12.57
C ILE A 283 12.59 -6.11 -12.50
N MET A 284 12.94 -5.30 -11.51
CA MET A 284 14.31 -4.81 -11.33
C MET A 284 15.31 -5.97 -11.11
N GLU A 285 15.00 -6.86 -10.16
CA GLU A 285 15.83 -8.02 -9.82
C GLU A 285 16.07 -8.92 -11.03
N LYS A 286 15.00 -9.22 -11.77
CA LYS A 286 15.04 -10.18 -12.87
C LYS A 286 15.66 -9.62 -14.15
N GLU A 287 15.22 -8.43 -14.56
CA GLU A 287 15.50 -7.91 -15.89
C GLU A 287 16.61 -6.85 -15.87
N PHE A 288 16.81 -6.19 -14.72
CA PHE A 288 17.73 -5.07 -14.62
C PHE A 288 18.93 -5.35 -13.75
N ASN A 289 19.14 -6.56 -13.21
CA ASN A 289 20.30 -6.87 -12.34
C ASN A 289 21.22 -7.98 -12.88
N SER A 290 21.18 -8.27 -14.19
CA SER A 290 22.02 -9.30 -14.85
C SER A 290 22.01 -10.69 -14.20
N GLY A 291 20.92 -11.04 -13.50
CA GLY A 291 20.81 -12.30 -12.76
C GLY A 291 21.73 -12.40 -11.52
N LEU A 292 22.37 -11.32 -11.10
CA LEU A 292 23.17 -11.30 -9.88
C LEU A 292 22.25 -11.45 -8.65
N PRO A 293 22.52 -12.44 -7.77
CA PRO A 293 21.79 -12.59 -6.52
C PRO A 293 21.92 -11.35 -5.64
N ILE A 294 20.79 -10.91 -5.07
CA ILE A 294 20.74 -9.77 -4.16
C ILE A 294 20.96 -10.28 -2.72
N ASP A 295 21.92 -9.68 -2.03
CA ASP A 295 22.13 -9.83 -0.60
C ASP A 295 21.08 -8.99 0.15
N MET A 296 20.03 -9.67 0.62
CA MET A 296 18.91 -9.05 1.32
C MET A 296 19.29 -8.49 2.69
N ASP A 297 20.36 -9.00 3.32
CA ASP A 297 20.82 -8.52 4.63
C ASP A 297 21.60 -7.21 4.50
N GLN A 298 22.28 -7.01 3.37
CA GLN A 298 22.99 -5.76 3.06
C GLN A 298 22.13 -4.74 2.33
N SER A 299 21.00 -5.17 1.74
CA SER A 299 20.08 -4.32 0.99
C SER A 299 18.99 -3.71 1.88
N PHE A 300 18.47 -2.56 1.48
CA PHE A 300 17.45 -1.85 2.25
C PHE A 300 16.56 -0.96 1.39
N TYR A 301 15.45 -0.53 1.99
CA TYR A 301 14.51 0.40 1.41
C TYR A 301 14.25 1.60 2.34
N VAL A 302 14.26 2.82 1.80
CA VAL A 302 13.95 4.05 2.55
C VAL A 302 12.72 4.74 1.97
N GLY A 303 11.72 5.05 2.80
CA GLY A 303 10.50 5.72 2.33
C GLY A 303 9.68 6.36 3.44
N ASP A 304 8.90 7.39 3.12
CA ASP A 304 8.15 8.19 4.09
C ASP A 304 6.84 7.52 4.51
N ALA A 305 6.24 6.69 3.63
CA ALA A 305 4.97 6.02 3.88
C ALA A 305 5.11 4.82 4.83
N ALA A 306 5.35 5.11 6.10
CA ALA A 306 5.65 4.12 7.14
C ALA A 306 4.45 3.76 8.03
N GLY A 307 3.30 4.39 7.83
CA GLY A 307 2.09 4.18 8.62
C GLY A 307 2.12 4.84 10.01
N ARG A 308 2.98 5.83 10.21
CA ARG A 308 3.06 6.64 11.43
C ARG A 308 1.89 7.62 11.49
N GLN A 309 1.67 8.23 12.65
CA GLN A 309 0.68 9.28 12.79
C GLN A 309 1.03 10.46 11.87
N GLY A 310 0.15 10.78 10.92
CA GLY A 310 0.37 11.84 9.94
C GLY A 310 0.90 11.36 8.58
N ASP A 311 1.39 10.12 8.48
CA ASP A 311 1.76 9.54 7.19
C ASP A 311 0.51 9.35 6.33
N HIS A 312 0.65 9.61 5.03
CA HIS A 312 -0.45 9.49 4.08
C HIS A 312 -0.83 8.03 3.79
N SER A 313 0.09 7.09 4.01
CA SER A 313 -0.11 5.64 3.87
C SER A 313 1.01 4.85 4.58
N ASP A 314 0.94 3.51 4.51
CA ASP A 314 1.99 2.58 4.96
C ASP A 314 2.62 1.79 3.80
N ALA A 315 2.53 2.33 2.58
CA ALA A 315 2.86 1.63 1.35
C ALA A 315 4.36 1.28 1.25
N ASP A 316 5.25 2.13 1.75
CA ASP A 316 6.70 1.93 1.67
C ASP A 316 7.16 0.85 2.65
N LYS A 317 6.70 0.94 3.90
CA LYS A 317 6.97 -0.08 4.91
C LYS A 317 6.46 -1.46 4.47
N LYS A 318 5.24 -1.52 3.94
CA LYS A 318 4.67 -2.78 3.44
C LYS A 318 5.36 -3.29 2.16
N PHE A 319 5.84 -2.39 1.30
CA PHE A 319 6.65 -2.78 0.15
C PHE A 319 7.95 -3.45 0.59
N ALA A 320 8.70 -2.82 1.51
CA ALA A 320 9.91 -3.40 2.08
C ALA A 320 9.64 -4.76 2.74
N GLN A 321 8.56 -4.88 3.51
CA GLN A 321 8.13 -6.15 4.12
C GLN A 321 7.78 -7.22 3.08
N ALA A 322 7.07 -6.87 2.00
CA ALA A 322 6.68 -7.81 0.96
C ALA A 322 7.88 -8.33 0.16
N VAL A 323 8.94 -7.53 0.05
CA VAL A 323 10.21 -7.90 -0.59
C VAL A 323 11.14 -8.63 0.38
N GLY A 324 11.09 -8.32 1.67
CA GLY A 324 12.01 -8.84 2.68
C GLY A 324 13.23 -7.94 2.94
N LEU A 325 13.10 -6.63 2.70
CA LEU A 325 14.17 -5.65 2.91
C LEU A 325 14.11 -5.04 4.32
N LYS A 326 15.29 -4.67 4.83
CA LYS A 326 15.39 -3.71 5.95
C LYS A 326 14.74 -2.39 5.52
N PHE A 327 13.99 -1.77 6.43
CA PHE A 327 13.25 -0.53 6.16
C PHE A 327 13.73 0.59 7.06
N TYR A 328 13.96 1.76 6.48
CA TYR A 328 14.27 3.00 7.20
C TYR A 328 13.30 4.10 6.78
N VAL A 329 13.04 5.04 7.69
CA VAL A 329 12.35 6.29 7.36
C VAL A 329 13.37 7.37 6.99
N PRO A 330 13.00 8.37 6.16
CA PRO A 330 13.95 9.34 5.64
C PRO A 330 14.58 10.20 6.72
N GLU A 331 13.81 10.54 7.77
CA GLU A 331 14.28 11.34 8.91
C GLU A 331 15.44 10.62 9.61
N ASP A 332 15.28 9.34 9.93
CA ASP A 332 16.30 8.54 10.63
C ASP A 332 17.49 8.24 9.72
N TYR A 333 17.25 8.08 8.41
CA TYR A 333 18.29 7.65 7.47
C TYR A 333 19.14 8.81 6.95
N PHE A 334 18.55 9.98 6.68
CA PHE A 334 19.25 11.09 6.03
C PHE A 334 19.68 12.18 7.00
N VAL A 335 18.97 12.41 8.09
CA VAL A 335 19.43 13.36 9.12
C VAL A 335 20.69 12.78 9.76
N THR A 336 21.80 13.48 9.59
CA THR A 336 22.99 13.33 10.42
C THR A 336 22.97 14.47 11.42
N ASP A 337 23.25 14.17 12.68
CA ASP A 337 23.52 15.19 13.72
C ASP A 337 24.68 16.11 13.34
#